data_AF-A0A969VZT2-F1
#
_entry.id   AF-A0A969VZT2-F1
#
_cell.length_a   1.000
_cell.length_b   1.000
_cell.length_c   1.000
_cell.angle_alpha   90.00
_cell.angle_beta   90.00
_cell.angle_gamma   90.00
#
_symmetry.space_group_name_H-M   'P 1'
#
loop_
_entity.id
_entity.type
_entity.pdbx_description
1 polymer ?
#
loop_
_entity_poly.entity_id
_entity_poly.type
_entity_poly.pdbx_seq_one_letter_code
_entity_poly.pdbx_strand_id
1 'polypeptide(L)'
;SLELLRAAYHLGNRHIPLEITLDYLRLEPDSVLADMLLRMGLHVIEEVLPFQPEAGAYTAHHSHEDKHEANQESNHESGHHSHA
;
A
#
# COMPACT_ATOMS: atom_id res chain seq x y z
N SER A 1 -13.98 17.37 -7.45
CA SER A 1 -13.15 18.36 -8.20
C SER A 1 -12.09 17.62 -9.03
N LEU A 2 -11.57 18.22 -10.12
CA LEU A 2 -10.48 17.60 -10.90
C LEU A 2 -9.17 17.52 -10.09
N GLU A 3 -8.91 18.48 -9.20
CA GLU A 3 -7.74 18.41 -8.31
C GLU A 3 -7.81 17.22 -7.36
N LEU A 4 -8.98 16.96 -6.75
CA LEU A 4 -9.19 15.80 -5.86
C LEU A 4 -8.96 14.48 -6.60
N LEU A 5 -9.46 14.35 -7.84
CA LEU A 5 -9.26 13.13 -8.62
C LEU A 5 -7.78 12.89 -8.95
N ARG A 6 -7.04 13.95 -9.30
CA ARG A 6 -5.58 13.87 -9.53
C ARG A 6 -4.85 13.51 -8.23
N ALA A 7 -5.20 14.12 -7.12
CA ALA A 7 -4.62 13.82 -5.81
C ALA A 7 -4.83 12.35 -5.43
N ALA A 8 -6.06 11.84 -5.55
CA ALA A 8 -6.39 10.45 -5.29
C ALA A 8 -5.56 9.49 -6.17
N TYR A 9 -5.37 9.81 -7.46
CA TYR A 9 -4.51 9.05 -8.35
C TYR A 9 -3.05 9.00 -7.87
N HIS A 10 -2.46 10.14 -7.51
CA HIS A 10 -1.08 10.19 -7.04
C HIS A 10 -0.88 9.50 -5.69
N LEU A 11 -1.83 9.62 -4.76
CA LEU A 11 -1.80 8.95 -3.46
C LEU A 11 -1.97 7.43 -3.62
N GLY A 12 -2.87 7.00 -4.51
CA GLY A 12 -3.08 5.59 -4.85
C GLY A 12 -1.82 4.94 -5.43
N ASN A 13 -1.10 5.64 -6.33
CA ASN A 13 0.19 5.16 -6.87
C ASN A 13 1.28 4.98 -5.81
N ARG A 14 1.07 5.52 -4.60
CA ARG A 14 1.99 5.42 -3.46
C ARG A 14 1.47 4.45 -2.39
N HIS A 15 0.37 3.76 -2.66
CA HIS A 15 -0.29 2.84 -1.72
C HIS A 15 -0.60 3.48 -0.35
N ILE A 16 -0.95 4.77 -0.35
CA ILE A 16 -1.36 5.47 0.87
C ILE A 16 -2.80 5.07 1.22
N PRO A 17 -3.08 4.64 2.47
CA PRO A 17 -4.45 4.48 2.95
C PRO A 17 -5.22 5.80 2.79
N LEU A 18 -6.36 5.74 2.11
CA LEU A 18 -7.11 6.94 1.72
C LEU A 18 -8.60 6.71 1.90
N GLU A 19 -9.26 7.59 2.66
CA GLU A 19 -10.71 7.72 2.67
C GLU A 19 -11.09 8.69 1.54
N ILE A 20 -11.97 8.24 0.65
CA ILE A 20 -12.33 8.96 -0.57
C ILE A 20 -13.81 9.35 -0.49
N THR A 21 -14.10 10.63 -0.64
CA THR A 21 -15.47 11.13 -0.76
C THR A 21 -15.61 12.04 -1.98
N LEU A 22 -16.83 12.55 -2.22
CA LEU A 22 -17.10 13.46 -3.32
C LEU A 22 -16.39 14.82 -3.15
N ASP A 23 -16.21 15.25 -1.90
CA ASP A 23 -15.81 16.62 -1.56
C ASP A 23 -14.45 16.72 -0.86
N TYR A 24 -13.95 15.61 -0.30
CA TYR A 24 -12.65 15.57 0.39
C TYR A 24 -11.92 14.23 0.23
N LEU A 25 -10.62 14.27 0.47
CA LEU A 25 -9.77 13.10 0.70
C LEU A 25 -9.24 13.18 2.14
N ARG A 26 -9.20 12.06 2.84
CA ARG A 26 -8.60 11.98 4.18
C ARG A 26 -7.55 10.88 4.22
N LEU A 27 -6.43 11.20 4.84
CA LEU A 27 -5.25 10.37 5.00
C LEU A 27 -4.65 10.64 6.38
N GLU A 28 -3.76 9.75 6.84
CA GLU A 28 -3.02 10.00 8.07
C GLU A 28 -2.07 11.21 7.92
N PRO A 29 -1.75 11.92 9.03
CA PRO A 29 -0.86 13.07 8.99
C PRO A 29 0.52 12.72 8.43
N ASP A 30 0.88 13.34 7.30
CA ASP A 30 2.19 13.23 6.66
C ASP A 30 2.58 14.57 6.03
N SER A 31 3.67 15.17 6.51
CA SER A 31 4.10 16.50 6.06
C SER A 31 4.57 16.52 4.60
N VAL A 32 5.13 15.42 4.09
CA VAL A 32 5.61 15.32 2.70
C VAL A 32 4.42 15.23 1.75
N LEU A 33 3.40 14.45 2.11
CA LEU A 33 2.16 14.35 1.35
C LEU A 33 1.36 15.65 1.43
N ALA A 34 1.30 16.31 2.59
CA ALA A 34 0.68 17.62 2.75
C ALA A 34 1.33 18.66 1.81
N ASP A 35 2.65 18.78 1.80
CA ASP A 35 3.39 19.67 0.90
C ASP A 35 3.11 19.38 -0.58
N MET A 36 3.03 18.09 -0.94
CA MET A 36 2.67 17.69 -2.30
C MET A 36 1.27 18.17 -2.68
N LEU A 37 0.28 17.95 -1.81
CA LEU A 37 -1.11 18.32 -2.05
C LEU A 37 -1.29 19.85 -2.15
N LEU A 38 -0.58 20.60 -1.31
CA LEU A 38 -0.53 22.06 -1.38
C LEU A 38 0.04 22.55 -2.71
N ARG A 39 1.14 21.95 -3.22
CA ARG A 39 1.72 22.28 -4.54
C ARG A 39 0.80 21.93 -5.71
N MET A 40 -0.13 20.99 -5.51
CA MET A 40 -1.17 20.65 -6.47
C MET A 40 -2.37 21.60 -6.44
N GLY A 41 -2.37 22.60 -5.55
CA GLY A 41 -3.44 23.59 -5.42
C GLY A 41 -4.61 23.14 -4.53
N LEU A 42 -4.46 22.05 -3.76
CA LEU A 42 -5.48 21.66 -2.78
C LEU A 42 -5.30 22.40 -1.46
N HIS A 43 -6.42 22.55 -0.75
CA HIS A 43 -6.41 22.97 0.66
C HIS A 43 -6.21 21.74 1.55
N VAL A 44 -5.25 21.83 2.47
CA VAL A 44 -4.98 20.78 3.47
C VAL A 44 -5.36 21.32 4.84
N ILE A 45 -6.11 20.52 5.59
CA ILE A 45 -6.59 20.86 6.94
C ILE A 45 -6.21 19.70 7.86
N GLU A 46 -5.66 20.03 9.03
CA GLU A 46 -5.43 19.04 10.10
C GLU A 46 -6.68 18.93 10.96
N GLU A 47 -7.20 17.70 11.09
CA GLU A 47 -8.39 17.41 11.89
C GLU A 47 -8.22 16.09 12.64
N VAL A 48 -8.87 15.97 13.80
CA VAL A 48 -8.93 14.72 14.57
C VAL A 48 -10.32 14.13 14.39
N LEU A 49 -10.44 13.14 13.50
CA LEU A 49 -11.70 12.51 13.13
C LEU A 49 -11.51 10.98 12.95
N PRO A 50 -12.58 10.18 13.03
CA PRO A 50 -12.52 8.79 12.59
C PRO A 50 -12.02 8.68 11.15
N PHE A 51 -11.17 7.69 10.89
CA PHE A 51 -10.58 7.46 9.59
C PHE A 51 -11.04 6.11 9.03
N GLN A 52 -11.68 6.12 7.86
CA GLN A 52 -12.21 4.92 7.20
C GLN A 52 -11.62 4.80 5.79
N PRO A 53 -10.35 4.33 5.67
CA PRO A 53 -9.73 4.19 4.36
C PRO A 53 -10.42 3.11 3.53
N GLU A 54 -10.45 3.33 2.22
CA GLU A 54 -10.88 2.31 1.27
C GLU A 54 -9.98 1.07 1.37
N ALA A 55 -10.59 -0.10 1.40
CA ALA A 55 -9.84 -1.35 1.42
C ALA A 55 -9.04 -1.48 0.12
N GLY A 56 -7.72 -1.63 0.23
CA GLY A 56 -6.87 -1.80 -0.94
C GLY A 56 -7.26 -3.04 -1.75
N ALA A 57 -7.25 -2.92 -3.08
CA ALA A 57 -7.65 -3.98 -4.01
C ALA A 57 -6.85 -5.30 -3.89
N TYR A 58 -5.72 -5.28 -3.17
CA TYR A 58 -4.77 -6.40 -3.07
C TYR A 58 -4.73 -7.05 -1.68
N THR A 59 -5.62 -6.68 -0.76
CA THR A 59 -5.63 -7.23 0.62
C THR A 59 -6.24 -8.63 0.76
N ALA A 60 -6.61 -9.29 -0.35
CA ALA A 60 -7.32 -10.59 -0.33
C ALA A 60 -6.43 -11.85 -0.41
N HIS A 61 -5.09 -11.74 -0.42
CA HIS A 61 -4.22 -12.91 -0.43
C HIS A 61 -3.06 -12.70 0.54
N HIS A 62 -3.09 -13.40 1.68
CA HIS A 62 -1.96 -13.86 2.53
C HIS A 62 -2.40 -13.91 4.00
N SER A 63 -3.25 -14.90 4.32
CA SER A 63 -3.40 -15.41 5.68
C SER A 63 -3.91 -16.84 5.62
N HIS A 64 -3.00 -17.77 5.35
CA HIS A 64 -3.03 -19.14 5.88
C HIS A 64 -1.58 -19.58 6.03
N GLU A 65 -1.00 -19.21 7.17
CA GLU A 65 0.24 -19.77 7.68
C GLU A 65 -0.15 -20.75 8.79
N ASP A 66 -0.49 -21.99 8.42
CA ASP A 66 -0.47 -23.12 9.35
C ASP A 66 0.86 -23.84 9.17
N LYS A 67 1.74 -23.59 10.14
CA LYS A 67 3.02 -24.28 10.31
C LYS A 67 2.78 -25.76 10.54
N HIS A 68 3.36 -26.61 9.70
CA HIS A 68 3.75 -27.96 10.12
C HIS A 68 5.22 -28.21 9.74
N GLU A 69 6.07 -28.16 10.77
CA GLU A 69 7.37 -28.81 10.76
C GLU A 69 7.20 -30.31 10.45
N ALA A 70 7.87 -30.78 9.41
CA ALA A 70 8.22 -32.18 9.25
C ALA A 70 9.63 -32.27 8.66
N ASN A 71 10.56 -32.55 9.54
CA ASN A 71 11.94 -32.96 9.28
C ASN A 71 11.98 -34.13 8.27
N GLN A 72 12.57 -33.93 7.09
CA GLN A 72 13.07 -35.02 6.25
C GLN A 72 14.39 -34.61 5.60
N GLU A 73 15.47 -35.20 6.09
CA GLU A 73 16.77 -35.29 5.41
C GLU A 73 16.59 -35.85 4.00
N SER A 74 16.94 -35.07 2.99
CA SER A 74 17.22 -35.59 1.66
C SER A 74 18.71 -35.40 1.37
N ASN A 75 19.47 -36.44 1.69
CA ASN A 75 20.80 -36.69 1.17
C ASN A 75 20.72 -36.70 -0.37
N HIS A 76 21.36 -35.73 -1.03
CA HIS A 76 21.66 -35.84 -2.47
C HIS A 76 23.14 -35.53 -2.70
N GLU A 77 23.89 -36.61 -2.79
CA GLU A 77 25.28 -36.69 -3.24
C GLU A 77 25.35 -36.70 -4.78
N SER A 78 26.39 -36.02 -5.29
CA SER A 78 27.07 -36.16 -6.58
C SER A 78 26.35 -35.81 -7.89
N GLY A 79 27.01 -34.93 -8.66
CA GLY A 79 26.76 -34.76 -10.09
C GLY A 79 27.44 -33.55 -10.74
N HIS A 80 28.78 -33.55 -10.83
CA HIS A 80 29.50 -32.72 -11.80
C HIS A 80 28.98 -32.98 -13.21
N HIS A 81 28.50 -31.96 -13.93
CA HIS A 81 28.58 -31.93 -15.41
C HIS A 81 28.66 -30.48 -15.92
N SER A 82 29.89 -30.06 -16.18
CA SER A 82 30.25 -29.03 -17.14
C SER A 82 29.99 -29.53 -18.56
N HIS A 83 29.41 -28.70 -19.43
CA HIS A 83 29.66 -28.78 -20.87
C HIS A 83 29.66 -27.39 -21.50
N ALA A 84 30.45 -27.33 -22.58
CA ALA A 84 31.04 -26.18 -23.26
C ALA A 84 30.05 -25.27 -24.00
#